data_AF-A0A7X6ZFA0-F1
#
_entry.id   AF-A0A7X6ZFA0-F1
#
_cell.length_a   1.000
_cell.length_b   1.000
_cell.length_c   1.000
_cell.angle_alpha   90.00
_cell.angle_beta   90.00
_cell.angle_gamma   90.00
#
_symmetry.space_group_name_H-M   'P 1'
#
loop_
_entity.id
_entity.type
_entity.pdbx_description
1 polymer ?
#
loop_
_entity_poly.entity_id
_entity_poly.type
_entity_poly.pdbx_seq_one_letter_code
_entity_poly.pdbx_strand_id
1 'polypeptide(L)'
;MPRRAKCRRVSFVPEINFFSPVGHHQICQDEVVLSVEEFEALRLKDYLNLEQEEAARQMHVSRQTYQRVLGEAHFKIADALTNGKGIRIQGGNFCLGDGYCRRRTRFLAYDESCQFEKETQKKDRSEAELGKIAITAAGGDPEANIDARFGRCSHFMLWDPQSSDFTAIENKGGEAAHGAGTGAAQLLLKNQAQVLITNKIGPKAFAALKSAGIKVFSASETETITGVLKKYLNNQLEQLNEPNN
;
A
#
# COMPACT_ATOMS: atom_id res chain seq x y z
N MET A 1 -8.37 11.51 -23.56
CA MET A 1 -8.39 10.69 -22.32
C MET A 1 -8.16 9.23 -22.67
N PRO A 2 -7.24 8.51 -22.02
CA PRO A 2 -7.02 7.09 -22.29
C PRO A 2 -8.27 6.27 -21.91
N ARG A 3 -8.66 5.35 -22.80
CA ARG A 3 -9.84 4.49 -22.60
C ARG A 3 -9.59 3.59 -21.39
N ARG A 4 -10.48 3.62 -20.39
CA ARG A 4 -10.42 2.72 -19.23
C ARG A 4 -10.37 1.27 -19.71
N ALA A 5 -9.40 0.50 -19.22
CA ALA A 5 -9.28 -0.91 -19.55
C ALA A 5 -10.55 -1.67 -19.12
N LYS A 6 -11.10 -2.50 -20.02
CA LYS A 6 -12.25 -3.34 -19.72
C LYS A 6 -11.79 -4.56 -18.94
N CYS A 7 -12.56 -4.97 -17.93
CA CYS A 7 -12.20 -6.15 -17.16
C CYS A 7 -12.30 -7.41 -18.04
N ARG A 8 -11.35 -8.34 -17.94
CA ARG A 8 -11.45 -9.69 -18.52
C ARG A 8 -11.99 -10.66 -17.48
N ARG A 9 -12.46 -11.83 -17.91
CA ARG A 9 -12.99 -12.83 -17.00
C ARG A 9 -11.92 -13.87 -16.69
N VAL A 10 -11.88 -14.30 -15.43
CA VAL A 10 -11.04 -15.41 -14.99
C VAL A 10 -11.88 -16.38 -14.16
N SER A 11 -11.65 -17.67 -14.35
CA SER A 11 -12.35 -18.73 -13.62
C SER A 11 -11.55 -19.23 -12.42
N PHE A 12 -10.28 -18.88 -12.32
CA PHE A 12 -9.38 -19.38 -11.29
C PHE A 12 -8.34 -18.33 -10.87
N VAL A 13 -8.10 -18.25 -9.57
CA VAL A 13 -7.00 -17.47 -8.96
C VAL A 13 -6.20 -18.43 -8.10
N PRO A 14 -4.87 -18.53 -8.31
CA PRO A 14 -4.05 -19.44 -7.53
C PRO A 14 -3.90 -18.92 -6.09
N GLU A 15 -3.91 -19.83 -5.12
CA GLU A 15 -3.62 -19.51 -3.72
C GLU A 15 -2.15 -19.11 -3.53
N ILE A 16 -1.25 -19.78 -4.26
CA ILE A 16 0.17 -19.44 -4.30
C ILE A 16 0.38 -18.39 -5.38
N ASN A 17 0.76 -17.19 -4.97
CA ASN A 17 0.93 -16.04 -5.86
C ASN A 17 2.40 -15.64 -6.08
N PHE A 18 3.36 -16.41 -5.58
CA PHE A 18 4.78 -16.10 -5.72
C PHE A 18 5.63 -17.36 -5.90
N PHE A 19 6.50 -17.33 -6.91
CA PHE A 19 7.47 -18.38 -7.20
C PHE A 19 8.85 -17.74 -7.31
N SER A 20 9.87 -18.37 -6.71
CA SER A 20 11.23 -17.84 -6.68
C SER A 20 12.24 -18.95 -7.00
N PRO A 21 13.28 -18.65 -7.80
CA PRO A 21 14.35 -19.61 -8.06
C PRO A 21 15.19 -19.85 -6.80
N VAL A 22 15.49 -21.12 -6.53
CA VAL A 22 16.31 -21.53 -5.38
C VAL A 22 17.78 -21.58 -5.81
N GLY A 23 18.70 -21.08 -4.98
CA GLY A 23 20.15 -21.29 -5.14
C GLY A 23 20.97 -20.11 -5.66
N HIS A 24 20.38 -18.93 -5.89
CA HIS A 24 21.11 -17.73 -6.31
C HIS A 24 20.97 -16.59 -5.28
N HIS A 25 22.06 -16.23 -4.60
CA HIS A 25 22.08 -15.21 -3.53
C HIS A 25 22.09 -13.75 -4.02
N GLN A 26 22.19 -13.49 -5.33
CA GLN A 26 22.52 -12.13 -5.85
C GLN A 26 21.67 -11.63 -7.02
N ILE A 27 20.73 -12.42 -7.54
CA ILE A 27 19.72 -12.01 -8.55
C ILE A 27 18.39 -11.61 -7.85
N CYS A 28 18.40 -11.62 -6.51
CA CYS A 28 17.26 -11.72 -5.59
C CYS A 28 16.30 -10.51 -5.49
N GLN A 29 16.30 -9.58 -6.45
CA GLN A 29 15.37 -8.43 -6.40
C GLN A 29 14.52 -8.26 -7.66
N ASP A 30 14.90 -8.88 -8.77
CA ASP A 30 14.12 -8.74 -9.99
C ASP A 30 12.97 -9.73 -9.98
N GLU A 31 11.75 -9.19 -9.98
CA GLU A 31 10.52 -9.94 -10.10
C GLU A 31 9.77 -9.56 -11.38
N VAL A 32 9.20 -10.56 -12.03
CA VAL A 32 8.28 -10.39 -13.13
C VAL A 32 6.87 -10.50 -12.58
N VAL A 33 6.08 -9.45 -12.82
CA VAL A 33 4.67 -9.42 -12.42
C VAL A 33 3.80 -10.01 -13.54
N LEU A 34 3.29 -11.20 -13.30
CA LEU A 34 2.27 -11.85 -14.11
C LEU A 34 0.89 -11.42 -13.57
N SER A 35 0.08 -10.80 -14.41
CA SER A 35 -1.30 -10.46 -14.04
C SER A 35 -2.15 -11.72 -13.93
N VAL A 36 -3.22 -11.66 -13.13
CA VAL A 36 -4.14 -12.79 -12.98
C VAL A 36 -4.78 -13.19 -14.32
N GLU A 37 -4.98 -12.21 -15.21
CA GLU A 37 -5.51 -12.43 -16.56
C GLU A 37 -4.53 -13.20 -17.45
N GLU A 38 -3.24 -12.88 -17.36
CA GLU A 38 -2.18 -13.59 -18.07
C GLU A 38 -2.02 -15.02 -17.54
N PHE A 39 -2.09 -15.20 -16.22
CA PHE A 39 -2.06 -16.53 -15.60
C PHE A 39 -3.24 -17.40 -16.04
N GLU A 40 -4.45 -16.85 -16.07
CA GLU A 40 -5.61 -17.58 -16.56
C GLU A 40 -5.47 -17.95 -18.04
N ALA A 41 -4.94 -17.06 -18.89
CA ALA A 41 -4.71 -17.37 -20.30
C ALA A 41 -3.73 -18.54 -20.47
N LEU A 42 -2.64 -18.57 -19.70
CA LEU A 42 -1.72 -19.72 -19.65
C LEU A 42 -2.43 -20.98 -19.18
N ARG A 43 -3.22 -20.89 -18.11
CA ARG A 43 -3.96 -22.03 -17.57
C ARG A 43 -4.92 -22.62 -18.60
N LEU A 44 -5.69 -21.77 -19.30
CA LEU A 44 -6.65 -22.21 -20.31
C LEU A 44 -5.96 -22.83 -21.53
N LYS A 45 -4.89 -22.19 -22.04
CA LYS A 45 -4.22 -22.68 -23.25
C LYS A 45 -3.26 -23.82 -22.98
N ASP A 46 -2.33 -23.66 -22.05
CA ASP A 46 -1.19 -24.55 -21.91
C ASP A 46 -1.44 -25.68 -20.90
N TYR A 47 -2.23 -25.42 -19.85
CA TYR A 47 -2.53 -26.43 -18.83
C TYR A 47 -3.80 -27.24 -19.15
N LEU A 48 -4.90 -26.56 -19.52
CA LEU A 48 -6.17 -27.21 -19.89
C LEU A 48 -6.25 -27.57 -21.38
N ASN A 49 -5.23 -27.21 -22.16
CA ASN A 49 -5.10 -27.52 -23.59
C ASN A 49 -6.32 -27.11 -24.43
N LEU A 50 -6.95 -25.98 -24.12
CA LEU A 50 -8.11 -25.49 -24.87
C LEU A 50 -7.70 -24.86 -26.20
N GLU A 51 -8.61 -24.90 -27.16
CA GLU A 51 -8.43 -24.15 -28.39
C GLU A 51 -8.49 -22.64 -28.13
N GLN A 52 -7.72 -21.87 -28.91
CA GLN A 52 -7.56 -20.42 -28.68
C GLN A 52 -8.90 -19.69 -28.69
N GLU A 53 -9.82 -20.12 -29.55
CA GLU A 53 -11.15 -19.54 -29.65
C GLU A 53 -12.01 -19.83 -28.42
N GLU A 54 -11.92 -21.04 -27.87
CA GLU A 54 -12.64 -21.45 -26.67
C GLU A 54 -12.13 -20.72 -25.44
N ALA A 55 -10.81 -20.63 -25.27
CA ALA A 55 -10.20 -19.91 -24.17
C ALA A 55 -10.53 -18.40 -24.22
N ALA A 56 -10.54 -17.79 -25.42
CA ALA A 56 -10.99 -16.41 -25.60
C ALA A 56 -12.46 -16.21 -25.19
N ARG A 57 -13.32 -17.20 -25.49
CA ARG A 57 -14.73 -17.20 -25.10
C ARG A 57 -14.87 -17.26 -23.57
N GLN A 58 -14.15 -18.15 -22.90
CA GLN A 58 -14.18 -18.28 -21.43
C GLN A 58 -13.69 -17.01 -20.71
N MET A 59 -12.68 -16.33 -21.25
CA MET A 59 -12.23 -15.04 -20.70
C MET A 59 -13.12 -13.85 -21.07
N HIS A 60 -14.17 -14.07 -21.87
CA HIS A 60 -14.97 -13.04 -22.53
C HIS A 60 -14.05 -11.97 -23.12
N VAL A 61 -13.25 -12.31 -24.13
CA VAL A 61 -12.44 -11.36 -24.93
C VAL A 61 -12.49 -11.75 -26.42
N SER A 62 -11.98 -10.89 -27.31
CA SER A 62 -11.78 -11.29 -28.71
C SER A 62 -10.60 -12.24 -28.84
N ARG A 63 -10.57 -13.07 -29.90
CA ARG A 63 -9.43 -13.95 -30.20
C ARG A 63 -8.09 -13.19 -30.25
N GLN A 64 -8.08 -12.00 -30.87
CA GLN A 64 -6.87 -11.16 -30.94
C GLN A 64 -6.44 -10.65 -29.56
N THR A 65 -7.41 -10.28 -28.71
CA THR A 65 -7.11 -9.82 -27.34
C THR A 65 -6.54 -10.96 -26.50
N TYR A 66 -7.11 -12.17 -26.64
CA TYR A 66 -6.60 -13.36 -25.98
C TYR A 66 -5.16 -13.66 -26.41
N GLN A 67 -4.89 -13.64 -27.73
CA GLN A 67 -3.55 -13.88 -28.27
C GLN A 67 -2.51 -12.92 -27.70
N ARG A 68 -2.86 -11.63 -27.58
CA ARG A 68 -1.97 -10.64 -26.99
C ARG A 68 -1.68 -10.92 -25.52
N VAL A 69 -2.72 -11.24 -24.74
CA VAL A 69 -2.57 -11.57 -23.31
C VAL A 69 -1.70 -12.81 -23.13
N LEU A 70 -1.94 -13.86 -23.91
CA LEU A 70 -1.13 -15.08 -23.85
C LEU A 70 0.33 -14.82 -24.26
N GLY A 71 0.56 -14.01 -25.30
CA GLY A 71 1.91 -13.64 -25.72
C GLY A 71 2.67 -12.83 -24.66
N GLU A 72 2.00 -11.89 -23.99
CA GLU A 72 2.57 -11.15 -22.86
C GLU A 72 2.91 -12.10 -21.69
N ALA A 73 2.04 -13.08 -21.42
CA ALA A 73 2.26 -14.08 -20.39
C ALA A 73 3.47 -14.99 -20.70
N HIS A 74 3.58 -15.50 -21.93
CA HIS A 74 4.71 -16.31 -22.37
C HIS A 74 6.03 -15.55 -22.32
N PHE A 75 6.03 -14.28 -22.76
CA PHE A 75 7.22 -13.45 -22.67
C PHE A 75 7.70 -13.29 -21.22
N LYS A 76 6.78 -12.97 -20.30
CA LYS A 76 7.09 -12.80 -18.87
C LYS A 76 7.65 -14.06 -18.22
N ILE A 77 7.07 -15.22 -18.54
CA ILE A 77 7.58 -16.51 -18.06
C ILE A 77 8.97 -16.78 -18.65
N ALA A 78 9.15 -16.57 -19.96
CA ALA A 78 10.43 -16.78 -20.61
C ALA A 78 11.52 -15.86 -20.02
N ASP A 79 11.20 -14.59 -19.78
CA ASP A 79 12.09 -13.64 -19.11
C ASP A 79 12.47 -14.12 -17.70
N ALA A 80 11.48 -14.56 -16.90
CA ALA A 80 11.73 -15.01 -15.55
C ALA A 80 12.61 -16.28 -15.49
N LEU A 81 12.32 -17.26 -16.34
CA LEU A 81 13.08 -18.51 -16.39
C LEU A 81 14.49 -18.31 -16.97
N THR A 82 14.66 -17.40 -17.93
CA THR A 82 15.97 -17.14 -18.56
C THR A 82 16.88 -16.34 -17.66
N ASN A 83 16.34 -15.32 -16.97
CA ASN A 83 17.12 -14.39 -16.17
C ASN A 83 17.10 -14.72 -14.67
N GLY A 84 16.46 -15.82 -14.26
CA GLY A 84 16.40 -16.22 -12.85
C GLY A 84 15.64 -15.23 -11.98
N LYS A 85 14.52 -14.68 -12.48
CA LYS A 85 13.67 -13.73 -11.75
C LYS A 85 12.57 -14.45 -10.98
N GLY A 86 12.10 -13.84 -9.90
CA GLY A 86 10.87 -14.28 -9.24
C GLY A 86 9.65 -14.05 -10.14
N ILE A 87 8.63 -14.90 -10.03
CA ILE A 87 7.34 -14.71 -10.71
C ILE A 87 6.30 -14.40 -9.64
N ARG A 88 5.72 -13.20 -9.70
CA ARG A 88 4.63 -12.78 -8.82
C ARG A 88 3.32 -12.67 -9.60
N ILE A 89 2.28 -13.36 -9.14
CA ILE A 89 0.95 -13.34 -9.73
C ILE A 89 0.12 -12.28 -9.00
N GLN A 90 -0.03 -11.10 -9.60
CA GLN A 90 -0.78 -10.00 -8.97
C GLN A 90 -1.36 -8.99 -9.96
N GLY A 91 -2.41 -8.29 -9.54
CA GLY A 91 -3.03 -7.22 -10.31
C GLY A 91 -3.77 -7.70 -11.56
N GLY A 92 -3.86 -6.81 -12.56
CA GLY A 92 -4.73 -7.00 -13.72
C GLY A 92 -6.11 -6.38 -13.53
N ASN A 93 -6.92 -6.43 -14.59
CA ASN A 93 -8.29 -5.94 -14.59
C ASN A 93 -9.23 -7.13 -14.79
N PHE A 94 -9.55 -7.90 -13.75
CA PHE A 94 -10.36 -9.12 -13.92
C PHE A 94 -11.64 -9.16 -13.08
N CYS A 95 -12.51 -10.12 -13.40
CA CYS A 95 -13.71 -10.47 -12.65
C CYS A 95 -13.80 -11.99 -12.49
N LEU A 96 -14.25 -12.46 -11.32
CA LEU A 96 -14.41 -13.87 -10.98
C LEU A 96 -15.87 -14.31 -11.11
N GLY A 97 -16.11 -15.58 -11.46
CA GLY A 97 -17.42 -16.24 -11.30
C GLY A 97 -18.56 -15.73 -12.20
N ASP A 98 -19.65 -16.49 -12.34
CA ASP A 98 -20.69 -16.49 -13.41
C ASP A 98 -21.57 -15.23 -13.46
N GLY A 99 -21.59 -14.38 -14.50
CA GLY A 99 -21.17 -14.47 -15.90
C GLY A 99 -21.49 -13.20 -16.70
N TYR A 100 -20.71 -12.10 -16.59
CA TYR A 100 -20.49 -10.99 -17.55
C TYR A 100 -20.11 -9.75 -16.74
N CYS A 101 -18.82 -9.44 -16.72
CA CYS A 101 -18.41 -8.12 -16.29
C CYS A 101 -17.23 -7.62 -17.09
N ARG A 102 -17.54 -6.79 -18.08
CA ARG A 102 -16.59 -5.85 -18.67
C ARG A 102 -16.88 -4.46 -18.11
N ARG A 103 -16.74 -4.37 -16.79
CA ARG A 103 -17.00 -3.21 -15.93
C ARG A 103 -18.46 -2.75 -15.91
N ARG A 104 -19.29 -3.75 -15.60
CA ARG A 104 -20.60 -3.70 -14.96
C ARG A 104 -21.75 -2.98 -15.63
N THR A 105 -21.79 -2.91 -16.95
CA THR A 105 -23.12 -2.85 -17.58
C THR A 105 -23.72 -4.26 -17.71
N ARG A 106 -23.72 -4.98 -16.56
CA ARG A 106 -24.28 -6.30 -16.11
C ARG A 106 -23.91 -7.55 -16.93
N PHE A 107 -24.04 -8.81 -16.51
CA PHE A 107 -24.62 -9.41 -15.31
C PHE A 107 -23.62 -10.35 -14.65
N LEU A 108 -23.60 -10.33 -13.34
CA LEU A 108 -22.99 -11.36 -12.53
C LEU A 108 -24.00 -11.71 -11.43
N ALA A 109 -24.04 -12.97 -11.05
CA ALA A 109 -24.32 -13.53 -9.73
C ALA A 109 -24.21 -15.04 -9.95
N TYR A 110 -23.51 -15.78 -9.10
CA TYR A 110 -24.27 -16.32 -7.96
C TYR A 110 -24.03 -15.63 -6.60
N ASP A 111 -22.86 -15.07 -6.29
CA ASP A 111 -22.70 -14.09 -5.18
C ASP A 111 -21.55 -13.08 -5.44
N GLU A 112 -21.25 -12.94 -6.72
CA GLU A 112 -20.76 -11.76 -7.45
C GLU A 112 -19.45 -11.09 -7.02
N SER A 113 -18.35 -11.19 -7.80
CA SER A 113 -17.16 -10.35 -7.55
C SER A 113 -16.51 -9.71 -8.79
N CYS A 114 -16.81 -8.41 -8.95
CA CYS A 114 -15.95 -7.44 -9.63
C CYS A 114 -15.24 -6.60 -8.56
N GLN A 115 -14.01 -6.99 -8.22
CA GLN A 115 -13.24 -6.36 -7.13
C GLN A 115 -12.64 -5.00 -7.51
N PHE A 116 -12.76 -4.57 -8.77
CA PHE A 116 -12.15 -3.32 -9.25
C PHE A 116 -12.59 -2.07 -8.47
N GLU A 117 -13.85 -1.96 -8.02
CA GLU A 117 -14.33 -0.83 -7.19
C GLU A 117 -13.85 -0.93 -5.73
N LYS A 118 -13.73 -2.14 -5.19
CA LYS A 118 -13.23 -2.37 -3.82
C LYS A 118 -11.72 -2.12 -3.74
N GLU A 119 -10.98 -2.41 -4.81
CA GLU A 119 -9.55 -2.20 -4.90
C GLU A 119 -9.18 -0.77 -5.27
N THR A 120 -9.91 -0.04 -6.12
CA THR A 120 -9.58 1.39 -6.38
C THR A 120 -9.86 2.27 -5.15
N GLN A 121 -10.93 2.00 -4.39
CA GLN A 121 -11.16 2.69 -3.11
C GLN A 121 -10.17 2.27 -2.01
N LYS A 122 -9.54 1.09 -2.09
CA LYS A 122 -8.47 0.66 -1.17
C LYS A 122 -7.06 1.10 -1.62
N LYS A 123 -6.74 1.06 -2.92
CA LYS A 123 -5.43 1.38 -3.51
C LYS A 123 -5.16 2.87 -3.66
N ASP A 124 -6.18 3.71 -3.83
CA ASP A 124 -5.98 5.18 -3.77
C ASP A 124 -5.61 5.68 -2.36
N ARG A 125 -5.51 4.78 -1.36
CA ARG A 125 -5.05 5.14 0.00
C ARG A 125 -3.85 4.36 0.52
N SER A 126 -3.36 3.30 -0.13
CA SER A 126 -2.40 2.38 0.53
C SER A 126 -1.02 2.23 -0.11
N GLU A 127 -0.74 2.76 -1.30
CA GLU A 127 0.60 2.62 -1.92
C GLU A 127 1.17 3.90 -2.54
N ALA A 128 0.39 4.99 -2.63
CA ALA A 128 0.85 6.24 -3.26
C ALA A 128 1.28 7.35 -2.28
N GLU A 129 0.96 7.28 -0.99
CA GLU A 129 1.48 8.24 -0.01
C GLU A 129 1.60 7.55 1.37
N LEU A 130 2.69 6.82 1.60
CA LEU A 130 3.27 6.93 2.94
C LEU A 130 3.77 8.39 2.98
N GLY A 131 2.98 9.30 3.51
CA GLY A 131 3.45 10.64 3.76
C GLY A 131 4.46 10.66 4.90
N LYS A 132 5.12 11.80 5.10
CA LYS A 132 6.11 11.97 6.16
C LYS A 132 5.48 11.62 7.51
N ILE A 133 6.20 10.79 8.26
CA ILE A 133 5.80 10.34 9.58
C ILE A 133 6.50 11.21 10.60
N ALA A 134 5.74 11.91 11.44
CA ALA A 134 6.26 12.68 12.55
C ALA A 134 6.21 11.88 13.84
N ILE A 135 7.30 11.84 14.59
CA ILE A 135 7.41 11.14 15.88
C ILE A 135 7.84 12.16 16.93
N THR A 136 7.20 12.17 18.11
CA THR A 136 7.64 13.04 19.21
C THR A 136 8.93 12.51 19.82
N ALA A 137 9.95 13.35 19.91
CA ALA A 137 11.29 12.95 20.34
C ALA A 137 11.78 13.80 21.52
N ALA A 138 12.40 13.15 22.50
CA ALA A 138 13.07 13.82 23.61
C ALA A 138 14.43 14.43 23.19
N GLY A 139 15.00 13.97 22.08
CA GLY A 139 16.30 14.43 21.53
C GLY A 139 16.32 14.47 20.01
N GLY A 140 17.40 14.99 19.43
CA GLY A 140 17.59 15.13 17.98
C GLY A 140 18.08 13.87 17.27
N ASP A 141 18.28 12.76 17.99
CA ASP A 141 18.86 11.52 17.46
C ASP A 141 17.77 10.49 17.16
N PRO A 142 17.90 9.68 16.08
CA PRO A 142 16.95 8.61 15.75
C PRO A 142 16.84 7.49 16.79
N GLU A 143 17.81 7.36 17.70
CA GLU A 143 17.78 6.39 18.80
C GLU A 143 17.26 7.01 20.11
N ALA A 144 16.87 8.28 20.09
CA ALA A 144 16.28 8.92 21.27
C ALA A 144 14.93 8.29 21.63
N ASN A 145 14.57 8.39 22.91
CA ASN A 145 13.26 7.96 23.39
C ASN A 145 12.18 8.94 22.94
N ILE A 146 10.96 8.41 22.87
CA ILE A 146 9.77 9.20 22.58
C ILE A 146 9.47 10.17 23.74
N ASP A 147 9.14 11.41 23.41
CA ASP A 147 8.57 12.32 24.41
C ASP A 147 7.08 12.04 24.56
N ALA A 148 6.66 11.85 25.82
CA ALA A 148 5.29 11.67 26.24
C ALA A 148 4.32 12.75 25.75
N ARG A 149 4.78 13.99 25.65
CA ARG A 149 3.94 15.18 25.53
C ARG A 149 4.00 15.74 24.12
N PHE A 150 2.92 15.65 23.36
CA PHE A 150 2.88 16.19 22.00
C PHE A 150 3.20 17.69 21.90
N GLY A 151 2.49 18.53 22.65
CA GLY A 151 2.61 19.98 22.49
C GLY A 151 3.90 20.58 23.03
N ARG A 152 4.59 19.86 23.93
CA ARG A 152 5.78 20.32 24.66
C ARG A 152 7.00 19.43 24.43
N CYS A 153 6.97 18.55 23.44
CA CYS A 153 8.14 17.77 23.09
C CYS A 153 9.25 18.71 22.62
N SER A 154 10.50 18.33 22.88
CA SER A 154 11.66 19.11 22.47
C SER A 154 11.81 19.12 20.96
N HIS A 155 11.64 17.96 20.32
CA HIS A 155 11.84 17.78 18.88
C HIS A 155 10.74 16.91 18.26
N PHE A 156 10.49 17.11 16.98
CA PHE A 156 9.76 16.19 16.11
C PHE A 156 10.76 15.53 15.18
N MET A 157 10.79 14.20 15.18
CA MET A 157 11.54 13.44 14.21
C MET A 157 10.64 13.16 13.01
N LEU A 158 10.97 13.72 11.84
CA LEU A 158 10.30 13.39 10.59
C LEU A 158 11.04 12.28 9.89
N TRP A 159 10.34 11.22 9.54
CA TRP A 159 10.84 10.17 8.68
C TRP A 159 10.17 10.25 7.32
N ASP A 160 11.00 10.31 6.27
CA ASP A 160 10.52 10.27 4.89
C ASP A 160 10.62 8.83 4.35
N PRO A 161 9.48 8.17 4.07
CA PRO A 161 9.46 6.81 3.51
C PRO A 161 10.07 6.70 2.12
N GLN A 162 10.16 7.81 1.36
CA GLN A 162 10.71 7.78 0.00
C GLN A 162 12.24 7.77 0.03
N SER A 163 12.88 8.53 0.92
CA SER A 163 14.34 8.58 1.03
C SER A 163 14.91 7.73 2.16
N SER A 164 14.04 7.23 3.06
CA SER A 164 14.42 6.56 4.31
C SER A 164 15.24 7.41 5.27
N ASP A 165 15.21 8.75 5.11
CA ASP A 165 15.97 9.68 5.95
C ASP A 165 15.17 10.20 7.15
N PHE A 166 15.91 10.54 8.20
CA PHE A 166 15.40 11.20 9.39
C PHE A 166 15.77 12.68 9.40
N THR A 167 14.80 13.55 9.66
CA THR A 167 15.00 14.99 9.83
C THR A 167 14.45 15.42 11.19
N ALA A 168 15.33 15.90 12.08
CA ALA A 168 14.92 16.44 13.37
C ALA A 168 14.46 17.90 13.22
N ILE A 169 13.29 18.23 13.77
CA ILE A 169 12.74 19.58 13.81
C ILE A 169 12.55 19.99 15.27
N GLU A 170 13.17 21.09 15.67
CA GLU A 170 13.02 21.66 17.00
C GLU A 170 11.65 22.32 17.20
N ASN A 171 10.98 22.00 18.31
CA ASN A 171 9.69 22.59 18.66
C ASN A 171 9.88 23.84 19.52
N LYS A 172 10.18 24.96 18.87
CA LYS A 172 10.34 26.28 19.52
C LYS A 172 9.07 26.79 20.22
N GLY A 173 7.92 26.17 19.97
CA GLY A 173 6.64 26.51 20.59
C GLY A 173 6.33 25.76 21.91
N GLY A 174 7.19 24.81 22.33
CA GLY A 174 6.94 23.96 23.49
C GLY A 174 6.86 24.71 24.83
N GLU A 175 7.53 25.85 24.95
CA GLU A 175 7.56 26.67 26.17
C GLU A 175 6.46 27.75 26.23
N ALA A 176 5.59 27.83 25.23
CA ALA A 176 4.52 28.82 25.21
C ALA A 176 3.54 28.59 26.38
N ALA A 177 3.21 29.67 27.11
CA ALA A 177 2.26 29.64 28.22
C ALA A 177 0.88 29.09 27.82
N HIS A 178 0.45 29.35 26.58
CA HIS A 178 -0.78 28.82 25.98
C HIS A 178 -0.55 28.49 24.51
N GLY A 179 -1.20 27.43 24.00
CA GLY A 179 -1.21 27.12 22.57
C GLY A 179 0.00 26.33 22.06
N ALA A 180 0.84 25.78 22.94
CA ALA A 180 1.99 24.94 22.56
C ALA A 180 1.59 23.77 21.62
N GLY A 181 0.49 23.08 21.93
CA GLY A 181 -0.03 21.98 21.09
C GLY A 181 -0.58 22.43 19.72
N THR A 182 -1.18 23.61 19.63
CA THR A 182 -1.67 24.13 18.34
C THR A 182 -0.52 24.62 17.45
N GLY A 183 0.53 25.20 18.06
CA GLY A 183 1.76 25.56 17.35
C GLY A 183 2.50 24.33 16.80
N ALA A 184 2.60 23.27 17.61
CA ALA A 184 3.14 21.98 17.19
C ALA A 184 2.36 21.38 16.00
N ALA A 185 1.02 21.41 16.04
CA ALA A 185 0.20 20.94 14.92
C ALA A 185 0.44 21.74 13.63
N GLN A 186 0.59 23.07 13.72
CA GLN A 186 0.93 23.91 12.56
C GLN A 186 2.32 23.61 12.00
N LEU A 187 3.29 23.31 12.87
CA LEU A 187 4.65 22.93 12.46
C LEU A 187 4.63 21.63 11.63
N LEU A 188 3.87 20.63 12.08
CA LEU A 188 3.73 19.37 11.34
C LEU A 188 3.03 19.56 9.99
N LEU A 189 2.04 20.44 9.93
CA LEU A 189 1.35 20.77 8.68
C LEU A 189 2.26 21.45 7.67
N LYS A 190 3.09 22.40 8.11
CA LYS A 190 4.08 23.05 7.25
C LYS A 190 5.08 22.07 6.66
N ASN A 191 5.44 21.03 7.42
CA ASN A 191 6.37 20.00 6.99
C ASN A 191 5.70 18.81 6.28
N GLN A 192 4.41 18.94 5.92
CA GLN A 192 3.67 17.93 5.16
C GLN A 192 3.63 16.56 5.83
N ALA A 193 3.62 16.52 7.17
CA ALA A 193 3.43 15.28 7.90
C ALA A 193 2.00 14.77 7.68
N GLN A 194 1.86 13.49 7.37
CA GLN A 194 0.55 12.84 7.21
C GLN A 194 0.20 11.93 8.40
N VAL A 195 1.21 11.53 9.15
CA VAL A 195 1.10 10.65 10.30
C VAL A 195 1.85 11.27 11.47
N LEU A 196 1.25 11.23 12.65
CA LEU A 196 1.88 11.59 13.91
C LEU A 196 1.86 10.38 14.83
N ILE A 197 3.00 10.07 15.44
CA ILE A 197 3.12 9.08 16.51
C ILE A 197 3.53 9.80 17.80
N THR A 198 2.70 9.68 18.82
CA THR A 198 2.91 10.32 20.12
C THR A 198 2.20 9.53 21.23
N ASN A 199 2.59 9.70 22.49
CA ASN A 199 1.83 9.08 23.59
C ASN A 199 0.57 9.88 23.89
N LYS A 200 0.72 11.14 24.34
CA LYS A 200 -0.39 11.98 24.81
C LYS A 200 -0.61 13.20 23.94
N ILE A 201 -1.88 13.43 23.59
CA ILE A 201 -2.31 14.59 22.82
C ILE A 201 -3.55 15.26 23.40
N GLY A 202 -3.47 16.59 23.55
CA GLY A 202 -4.58 17.41 24.02
C GLY A 202 -5.68 17.65 22.97
N PRO A 203 -6.92 17.96 23.39
CA PRO A 203 -8.10 18.02 22.52
C PRO A 203 -7.98 19.06 21.40
N LYS A 204 -7.40 20.25 21.68
CA LYS A 204 -7.23 21.31 20.68
C LYS A 204 -6.23 20.94 19.58
N ALA A 205 -5.13 20.29 19.96
CA ALA A 205 -4.12 19.81 19.03
C ALA A 205 -4.67 18.66 18.17
N PHE A 206 -5.33 17.69 18.81
CA PHE A 206 -5.95 16.57 18.11
C PHE A 206 -7.00 17.03 17.08
N ALA A 207 -7.86 17.99 17.46
CA ALA A 207 -8.84 18.57 16.54
C ALA A 207 -8.18 19.24 15.32
N ALA A 208 -7.10 20.00 15.53
CA ALA A 208 -6.36 20.64 14.45
C ALA A 208 -5.74 19.61 13.48
N LEU A 209 -5.07 18.59 14.01
CA LEU A 209 -4.47 17.52 13.20
C LEU A 209 -5.52 16.73 12.42
N LYS A 210 -6.62 16.35 13.09
CA LYS A 210 -7.74 15.61 12.47
C LYS A 210 -8.39 16.42 11.35
N SER A 211 -8.60 17.72 11.54
CA SER A 211 -9.17 18.61 10.52
C SER A 211 -8.29 18.74 9.28
N ALA A 212 -6.98 18.57 9.46
CA ALA A 212 -6.01 18.63 8.39
C ALA A 212 -5.65 17.25 7.79
N GLY A 213 -6.35 16.20 8.22
CA GLY A 213 -6.18 14.84 7.69
C GLY A 213 -4.97 14.07 8.22
N ILE A 214 -4.29 14.57 9.26
CA ILE A 214 -3.16 13.88 9.89
C ILE A 214 -3.68 12.77 10.79
N LYS A 215 -3.22 11.54 10.56
CA LYS A 215 -3.56 10.37 11.40
C LYS A 215 -2.67 10.36 12.63
N VAL A 216 -3.24 10.09 13.81
CA VAL A 216 -2.50 10.07 15.08
C VAL A 216 -2.47 8.64 15.62
N PHE A 217 -1.29 8.16 15.99
CA PHE A 217 -1.05 6.84 16.58
C PHE A 217 -0.45 6.97 17.98
N SER A 218 -0.88 6.08 18.87
CA SER A 218 -0.36 5.99 20.23
C SER A 218 0.92 5.16 20.27
N ALA A 219 1.94 5.63 20.98
CA ALA A 219 3.16 4.89 21.25
C ALA A 219 3.56 4.98 22.72
N SER A 220 4.31 3.97 23.20
CA SER A 220 4.74 3.93 24.59
C SER A 220 6.00 4.78 24.80
N GLU A 221 6.09 5.48 25.94
CA GLU A 221 7.24 6.35 26.31
C GLU A 221 8.57 5.60 26.44
N THR A 222 8.52 4.28 26.66
CA THR A 222 9.70 3.43 26.86
C THR A 222 10.35 2.99 25.55
N GLU A 223 9.85 3.44 24.41
CA GLU A 223 10.30 2.98 23.10
C GLU A 223 11.19 4.03 22.41
N THR A 224 12.15 3.54 21.63
CA THR A 224 12.98 4.39 20.76
C THR A 224 12.20 4.76 19.49
N ILE A 225 12.56 5.88 18.87
CA ILE A 225 11.95 6.34 17.62
C ILE A 225 12.05 5.26 16.52
N THR A 226 13.20 4.61 16.36
CA THR A 226 13.38 3.51 15.40
C THR A 226 12.53 2.28 15.75
N GLY A 227 12.39 1.95 17.03
CA GLY A 227 11.53 0.85 17.50
C GLY A 227 10.06 1.09 17.17
N VAL A 228 9.57 2.29 17.41
CA VAL A 228 8.17 2.66 17.14
C VAL A 228 7.89 2.80 15.66
N LEU A 229 8.83 3.32 14.89
CA LEU A 229 8.72 3.33 13.43
C LEU A 229 8.57 1.90 12.88
N LYS A 230 9.35 0.93 13.36
CA LYS A 230 9.21 -0.49 12.97
C LYS A 230 7.84 -1.05 13.33
N LYS A 231 7.33 -0.75 14.53
CA LYS A 231 5.96 -1.17 14.94
C LYS A 231 4.89 -0.55 14.05
N TYR A 232 5.05 0.71 13.67
CA TYR A 232 4.15 1.39 12.74
C TYR A 232 4.15 0.69 11.37
N LEU A 233 5.33 0.44 10.80
CA LEU A 233 5.46 -0.24 9.50
C LEU A 233 4.88 -1.66 9.52
N ASN A 234 4.93 -2.34 10.66
CA ASN A 234 4.32 -3.65 10.88
C ASN A 234 2.81 -3.59 11.24
N ASN A 235 2.18 -2.41 11.21
CA ASN A 235 0.78 -2.18 11.61
C ASN A 235 0.45 -2.62 13.05
N GLN A 236 1.39 -2.46 13.98
CA GLN A 236 1.26 -2.88 15.39
C GLN A 236 0.94 -1.73 16.35
N LEU A 237 0.74 -0.51 15.84
CA LEU A 237 0.35 0.65 16.65
C LEU A 237 -1.15 0.92 16.55
N GLU A 238 -1.73 1.36 17.66
CA GLU A 238 -3.14 1.72 17.73
C GLU A 238 -3.35 3.17 17.27
N GLN A 239 -4.33 3.37 16.39
CA GLN A 239 -4.73 4.70 15.95
C GLN A 239 -5.65 5.34 17.01
N LEU A 240 -5.31 6.57 17.42
CA LEU A 240 -6.13 7.35 18.32
C LEU A 240 -7.27 8.03 17.56
N ASN A 241 -8.51 7.72 17.93
CA ASN A 241 -9.72 8.35 17.39
C ASN A 241 -10.22 9.52 18.25
N GLU A 242 -9.75 9.59 19.50
CA GLU A 242 -10.08 10.57 20.53
C GLU A 242 -8.80 11.06 21.22
N PRO A 243 -8.78 12.30 21.75
CA PRO A 243 -7.61 12.82 22.47
C PRO A 243 -7.40 12.12 23.81
N ASN A 244 -6.14 11.83 24.13
CA ASN A 244 -5.71 11.23 25.39
C ASN A 244 -4.69 12.17 26.08
N ASN A 245 -5.17 12.97 27.03
CA ASN A 245 -4.33 13.93 27.76
C ASN A 245 -4.10 13.50 29.20
#